data_AF-K2NKL0-F1
#
_entry.id   AF-K2NKL0-F1
#
_cell.length_a   1.000
_cell.length_b   1.000
_cell.length_c   1.000
_cell.angle_alpha   90.00
_cell.angle_beta   90.00
_cell.angle_gamma   90.00
#
_symmetry.space_group_name_H-M   'P 1'
#
loop_
_entity.id
_entity.type
_entity.pdbx_description
1 polymer ?
#
loop_
_entity_poly.entity_id
_entity_poly.type
_entity_poly.pdbx_seq_one_letter_code
_entity_poly.pdbx_strand_id
1 'polypeptide(L)'
;MKLARVRLGVVGLALFAATPALADVQARLADADTAKGEKTFKRCFACHTIGKDGKNKVGPNLYGIVGKPVAQVEDYSYSAAMKAYGGEWTVERLDAYLLQPRTEVKGTKMAFAGLKKEEDRVNLIAYLSTFADTPIQSGAAAKEAAPAEQTAGAEHSKGDVQEIEGDFGRLKVAPGVDTTFYACTACHSEMIVAQQGLTREGWDEMLEWMVDEQGMDEIGEPERTEILDYLATHYNEDRPNFPKPN
;
A
#
# COMPACT_ATOMS: atom_id res chain seq x y z
N MET A 1 63.54 -35.29 -27.31
CA MET A 1 63.23 -34.28 -26.28
C MET A 1 61.97 -33.54 -26.72
N LYS A 2 60.81 -33.78 -26.08
CA LYS A 2 59.52 -33.17 -26.45
C LYS A 2 59.38 -31.83 -25.72
N LEU A 3 59.27 -30.74 -26.48
CA LEU A 3 58.97 -29.41 -25.95
C LEU A 3 57.53 -29.35 -25.45
N ALA A 4 57.35 -29.03 -24.17
CA ALA A 4 56.05 -28.74 -23.57
C ALA A 4 55.61 -27.32 -23.94
N ARG A 5 54.44 -27.18 -24.57
CA ARG A 5 53.79 -25.89 -24.83
C ARG A 5 52.98 -25.50 -23.59
N VAL A 6 53.45 -24.47 -22.87
CA VAL A 6 52.71 -23.83 -21.79
C VAL A 6 51.56 -23.03 -22.42
N ARG A 7 50.31 -23.37 -22.07
CA ARG A 7 49.13 -22.55 -22.43
C ARG A 7 48.98 -21.48 -21.35
N LEU A 8 49.25 -20.23 -21.73
CA LEU A 8 49.00 -19.05 -20.90
C LEU A 8 47.47 -18.85 -20.83
N GLY A 9 46.89 -19.05 -19.65
CA GLY A 9 45.47 -18.82 -19.41
C GLY A 9 45.18 -17.32 -19.43
N VAL A 10 44.28 -16.90 -20.34
CA VAL A 10 43.72 -15.55 -20.34
C VAL A 10 42.78 -15.45 -19.15
N VAL A 11 43.20 -14.72 -18.12
CA VAL A 11 42.33 -14.29 -17.01
C VAL A 11 41.36 -13.26 -17.60
N GLY A 12 40.15 -13.72 -17.89
CA GLY A 12 39.05 -12.85 -18.29
C GLY A 12 38.66 -11.96 -17.11
N LEU A 13 39.00 -10.67 -17.20
CA LEU A 13 38.49 -9.63 -16.34
C LEU A 13 36.98 -9.53 -16.59
N ALA A 14 36.18 -10.16 -15.73
CA ALA A 14 34.74 -10.00 -15.74
C ALA A 14 34.44 -8.53 -15.38
N LEU A 15 34.06 -7.73 -16.38
CA LEU A 15 33.37 -6.47 -16.13
C LEU A 15 32.05 -6.81 -15.44
N PHE A 16 31.96 -6.53 -14.14
CA PHE A 16 30.67 -6.30 -13.50
C PHE A 16 30.06 -5.10 -14.21
N ALA A 17 29.12 -5.36 -15.12
CA ALA A 17 28.25 -4.33 -15.64
C ALA A 17 27.49 -3.76 -14.44
N ALA A 18 27.81 -2.51 -14.07
CA ALA A 18 27.05 -1.76 -13.10
C ALA A 18 25.59 -1.73 -13.59
N THR A 19 24.70 -2.33 -12.82
CA THR A 19 23.26 -2.18 -12.98
C THR A 19 22.98 -0.67 -12.99
N PRO A 20 22.25 -0.14 -13.98
CA PRO A 20 21.91 1.28 -13.98
C PRO A 20 21.20 1.59 -12.66
N ALA A 21 21.70 2.62 -11.99
CA ALA A 21 21.22 3.07 -10.70
C ALA A 21 19.69 3.14 -10.72
N LEU A 22 19.04 2.40 -9.81
CA LEU A 22 17.91 2.95 -9.08
C LEU A 22 18.33 4.37 -8.75
N ALA A 23 17.72 5.37 -9.39
CA ALA A 23 17.92 6.75 -9.01
C ALA A 23 17.80 6.80 -7.48
N ASP A 24 18.73 7.46 -6.82
CA ASP A 24 18.89 7.39 -5.37
C ASP A 24 17.57 7.80 -4.69
N VAL A 25 16.74 6.81 -4.33
CA VAL A 25 15.41 7.04 -3.74
C VAL A 25 15.55 7.80 -2.41
N GLN A 26 16.71 7.65 -1.76
CA GLN A 26 17.11 8.44 -0.62
C GLN A 26 17.22 9.94 -0.96
N ALA A 27 17.78 10.30 -2.12
CA ALA A 27 17.85 11.69 -2.57
C ALA A 27 16.45 12.27 -2.86
N ARG A 28 15.49 11.42 -3.28
CA ARG A 28 14.10 11.83 -3.55
C ARG A 28 13.28 12.08 -2.29
N LEU A 29 13.70 11.57 -1.13
CA LEU A 29 13.04 11.87 0.14
C LEU A 29 13.08 13.36 0.51
N ALA A 30 14.02 14.15 -0.05
CA ALA A 30 14.07 15.58 0.18
C ALA A 30 12.91 16.34 -0.46
N ASP A 31 12.37 15.81 -1.56
CA ASP A 31 11.25 16.39 -2.33
C ASP A 31 9.90 15.75 -1.95
N ALA A 32 9.89 14.83 -0.98
CA ALA A 32 8.71 14.05 -0.64
C ALA A 32 7.63 14.90 0.06
N ASP A 33 6.38 14.59 -0.24
CA ASP A 33 5.20 15.20 0.36
C ASP A 33 4.55 14.19 1.32
N THR A 34 4.69 14.44 2.62
CA THR A 34 4.15 13.56 3.67
C THR A 34 2.63 13.55 3.71
N ALA A 35 1.95 14.62 3.26
CA ALA A 35 0.49 14.65 3.17
C ALA A 35 -0.02 13.76 2.03
N LYS A 36 0.69 13.74 0.89
CA LYS A 36 0.46 12.71 -0.15
C LYS A 36 0.79 11.31 0.37
N GLY A 37 1.84 11.18 1.17
CA GLY A 37 2.22 9.92 1.81
C GLY A 37 1.15 9.36 2.73
N GLU A 38 0.51 10.21 3.53
CA GLU A 38 -0.64 9.86 4.37
C GLU A 38 -1.81 9.35 3.54
N LYS A 39 -2.13 10.03 2.42
CA LYS A 39 -3.16 9.57 1.48
C LYS A 39 -2.82 8.18 0.92
N THR A 40 -1.56 7.94 0.55
CA THR A 40 -1.08 6.61 0.13
C THR A 40 -1.17 5.58 1.26
N PHE A 41 -0.93 5.99 2.52
CA PHE A 41 -1.02 5.09 3.67
C PHE A 41 -2.45 4.60 3.94
N LYS A 42 -3.49 5.29 3.46
CA LYS A 42 -4.88 4.80 3.53
C LYS A 42 -5.04 3.41 2.91
N ARG A 43 -4.23 3.07 1.88
CA ARG A 43 -4.18 1.72 1.27
C ARG A 43 -3.65 0.64 2.21
N CYS A 44 -2.92 1.04 3.25
CA CYS A 44 -2.25 0.15 4.19
C CYS A 44 -3.04 -0.02 5.50
N PHE A 45 -3.93 0.92 5.83
CA PHE A 45 -4.58 1.05 7.14
C PHE A 45 -5.49 -0.13 7.53
N ALA A 46 -6.11 -0.78 6.55
CA ALA A 46 -6.91 -1.99 6.77
C ALA A 46 -6.07 -3.11 7.40
N CYS A 47 -4.82 -3.24 6.96
CA CYS A 47 -3.92 -4.31 7.37
C CYS A 47 -2.91 -3.88 8.44
N HIS A 48 -2.59 -2.60 8.57
CA HIS A 48 -1.52 -2.12 9.41
C HIS A 48 -1.96 -0.96 10.30
N THR A 49 -1.48 -0.96 11.53
CA THR A 49 -1.47 0.24 12.38
C THR A 49 -0.11 0.94 12.27
N ILE A 50 -0.05 2.23 12.62
CA ILE A 50 1.19 3.02 12.59
C ILE A 50 1.44 3.81 13.88
N GLY A 51 0.46 3.85 14.80
CA GLY A 51 0.65 4.52 16.08
C GLY A 51 1.65 3.78 16.97
N LYS A 52 2.32 4.53 17.85
CA LYS A 52 3.18 3.97 18.90
C LYS A 52 2.38 2.96 19.74
N ASP A 53 2.97 1.80 19.98
CA ASP A 53 2.34 0.68 20.69
C ASP A 53 1.02 0.19 20.05
N GLY A 54 0.83 0.46 18.75
CA GLY A 54 -0.36 0.04 18.02
C GLY A 54 -0.44 -1.48 17.87
N LYS A 55 -1.66 -2.01 17.86
CA LYS A 55 -1.91 -3.45 17.72
C LYS A 55 -1.51 -3.97 16.33
N ASN A 56 -1.02 -5.21 16.28
CA ASN A 56 -0.94 -5.97 15.04
C ASN A 56 -2.36 -6.26 14.52
N LYS A 57 -2.56 -6.17 13.20
CA LYS A 57 -3.80 -6.57 12.51
C LYS A 57 -3.47 -7.74 11.57
N VAL A 58 -3.99 -7.72 10.34
CA VAL A 58 -3.58 -8.63 9.25
C VAL A 58 -2.08 -8.56 9.00
N GLY A 59 -1.50 -7.36 9.10
CA GLY A 59 -0.07 -7.07 9.10
C GLY A 59 0.43 -6.54 10.45
N PRO A 60 1.75 -6.49 10.66
CA PRO A 60 2.33 -5.95 11.89
C PRO A 60 2.12 -4.43 12.00
N ASN A 61 2.20 -3.90 13.21
CA ASN A 61 2.34 -2.46 13.41
C ASN A 61 3.59 -1.91 12.69
N LEU A 62 3.47 -0.71 12.11
CA LEU A 62 4.50 -0.07 11.30
C LEU A 62 5.19 1.11 12.01
N TYR A 63 4.91 1.33 13.30
CA TYR A 63 5.60 2.37 14.06
C TYR A 63 7.11 2.08 14.11
N GLY A 64 7.87 3.05 13.67
CA GLY A 64 9.31 3.04 13.61
C GLY A 64 9.87 2.17 12.49
N ILE A 65 9.07 1.68 11.53
CA ILE A 65 9.51 0.62 10.60
C ILE A 65 10.72 1.00 9.74
N VAL A 66 10.88 2.28 9.40
CA VAL A 66 11.98 2.75 8.54
C VAL A 66 13.30 2.62 9.30
N GLY A 67 14.23 1.84 8.75
CA GLY A 67 15.51 1.48 9.36
C GLY A 67 15.43 0.38 10.43
N LYS A 68 14.24 -0.16 10.76
CA LYS A 68 14.14 -1.28 11.70
C LYS A 68 14.53 -2.60 11.05
N PRO A 69 14.99 -3.58 11.85
CA PRO A 69 15.22 -4.92 11.34
C PRO A 69 13.93 -5.56 10.79
N VAL A 70 14.06 -6.28 9.69
CA VAL A 70 12.97 -7.02 9.05
C VAL A 70 12.50 -8.15 9.96
N ALA A 71 11.17 -8.33 10.04
CA ALA A 71 10.51 -9.43 10.75
C ALA A 71 10.73 -9.48 12.27
N GLN A 72 10.82 -8.33 12.94
CA GLN A 72 11.09 -8.23 14.38
C GLN A 72 9.96 -7.64 15.23
N VAL A 73 8.76 -7.38 14.69
CA VAL A 73 7.64 -6.98 15.55
C VAL A 73 7.24 -8.17 16.41
N GLU A 74 7.29 -7.98 17.72
CA GLU A 74 6.92 -8.99 18.71
C GLU A 74 5.43 -9.37 18.54
N ASP A 75 5.12 -10.61 18.90
CA ASP A 75 3.77 -11.18 18.82
C ASP A 75 3.12 -11.17 17.42
N TYR A 76 3.90 -11.02 16.34
CA TYR A 76 3.44 -11.17 14.96
C TYR A 76 3.99 -12.41 14.25
N SER A 77 3.12 -13.15 13.57
CA SER A 77 3.47 -14.39 12.87
C SER A 77 3.92 -14.17 11.42
N TYR A 78 5.17 -13.75 11.24
CA TYR A 78 5.80 -13.59 9.92
C TYR A 78 5.87 -14.88 9.10
N SER A 79 5.86 -14.75 7.77
CA SER A 79 6.13 -15.88 6.88
C SER A 79 7.59 -16.34 6.98
N ALA A 80 7.85 -17.61 6.68
CA ALA A 80 9.23 -18.13 6.64
C ALA A 80 10.11 -17.33 5.66
N ALA A 81 9.54 -16.92 4.52
CA ALA A 81 10.24 -16.10 3.53
C ALA A 81 10.63 -14.73 4.08
N MET A 82 9.75 -14.05 4.82
CA MET A 82 10.03 -12.73 5.38
C MET A 82 11.10 -12.81 6.49
N LYS A 83 11.06 -13.86 7.32
CA LYS A 83 12.11 -14.11 8.32
C LYS A 83 13.47 -14.38 7.67
N ALA A 84 13.48 -15.13 6.56
CA ALA A 84 14.70 -15.43 5.82
C ALA A 84 15.26 -14.23 5.05
N TYR A 85 14.41 -13.27 4.65
CA TYR A 85 14.82 -12.07 3.93
C TYR A 85 15.74 -11.18 4.79
N GLY A 86 15.39 -10.97 6.07
CA GLY A 86 16.26 -10.36 7.08
C GLY A 86 16.84 -8.97 6.74
N GLY A 87 17.85 -8.56 7.52
CA GLY A 87 18.47 -7.24 7.43
C GLY A 87 17.56 -6.13 7.96
N GLU A 88 17.71 -4.90 7.44
CA GLU A 88 16.96 -3.71 7.88
C GLU A 88 16.08 -3.17 6.76
N TRP A 89 14.96 -2.54 7.11
CA TRP A 89 14.09 -1.81 6.20
C TRP A 89 14.69 -0.44 5.83
N THR A 90 15.76 -0.46 5.03
CA THR A 90 16.30 0.76 4.42
C THR A 90 15.29 1.35 3.44
N VAL A 91 15.49 2.61 3.04
CA VAL A 91 14.59 3.31 2.11
C VAL A 91 14.56 2.59 0.76
N GLU A 92 15.70 2.15 0.25
CA GLU A 92 15.82 1.40 -1.02
C GLU A 92 15.09 0.06 -0.94
N ARG A 93 15.19 -0.61 0.20
CA ARG A 93 14.54 -1.89 0.41
C ARG A 93 13.03 -1.74 0.58
N LEU A 94 12.58 -0.71 1.29
CA LEU A 94 11.16 -0.38 1.38
C LEU A 94 10.62 -0.01 -0.01
N ASP A 95 11.35 0.76 -0.80
CA ASP A 95 10.96 1.12 -2.16
C ASP A 95 10.77 -0.14 -3.04
N ALA A 96 11.76 -1.03 -3.07
CA ALA A 96 11.69 -2.29 -3.80
C ALA A 96 10.53 -3.18 -3.32
N TYR A 97 10.35 -3.29 -2.00
CA TYR A 97 9.29 -4.08 -1.42
C TYR A 97 7.91 -3.52 -1.73
N LEU A 98 7.73 -2.20 -1.61
CA LEU A 98 6.47 -1.51 -1.89
C LEU A 98 6.13 -1.52 -3.39
N LEU A 99 7.12 -1.57 -4.29
CA LEU A 99 6.88 -1.69 -5.73
C LEU A 99 6.21 -3.01 -6.08
N GLN A 100 6.68 -4.13 -5.50
CA GLN A 100 6.08 -5.45 -5.72
C GLN A 100 6.46 -6.49 -4.63
N PRO A 101 5.69 -6.58 -3.53
CA PRO A 101 6.06 -7.39 -2.36
C PRO A 101 6.31 -8.88 -2.64
N ARG A 102 5.46 -9.48 -3.49
CA ARG A 102 5.54 -10.91 -3.83
C ARG A 102 6.70 -11.25 -4.77
N THR A 103 7.20 -10.27 -5.51
CA THR A 103 8.39 -10.43 -6.35
C THR A 103 9.65 -10.24 -5.52
N GLU A 104 9.68 -9.21 -4.68
CA GLU A 104 10.82 -8.89 -3.82
C GLU A 104 11.04 -9.97 -2.74
N VAL A 105 9.97 -10.39 -2.06
CA VAL A 105 10.01 -11.48 -1.06
C VAL A 105 9.06 -12.59 -1.46
N LYS A 106 9.55 -13.51 -2.30
CA LYS A 106 8.78 -14.66 -2.77
C LYS A 106 8.31 -15.52 -1.59
N GLY A 107 7.00 -15.62 -1.39
CA GLY A 107 6.40 -16.31 -0.24
C GLY A 107 6.10 -15.41 0.96
N THR A 108 6.15 -14.08 0.80
CA THR A 108 5.53 -13.17 1.77
C THR A 108 4.03 -13.40 1.88
N LYS A 109 3.49 -13.25 3.10
CA LYS A 109 2.04 -13.28 3.35
C LYS A 109 1.33 -11.98 2.91
N MET A 110 2.08 -10.90 2.66
CA MET A 110 1.50 -9.62 2.24
C MET A 110 0.90 -9.75 0.84
N ALA A 111 -0.43 -9.70 0.75
CA ALA A 111 -1.20 -9.85 -0.48
C ALA A 111 -1.42 -8.51 -1.22
N PHE A 112 -0.43 -7.63 -1.20
CA PHE A 112 -0.52 -6.30 -1.80
C PHE A 112 0.02 -6.29 -3.23
N ALA A 113 -0.68 -5.61 -4.14
CA ALA A 113 -0.30 -5.52 -5.56
C ALA A 113 0.97 -4.69 -5.82
N GLY A 114 1.28 -3.78 -4.88
CA GLY A 114 2.41 -2.86 -4.96
C GLY A 114 2.02 -1.47 -5.49
N LEU A 115 2.92 -0.50 -5.30
CA LEU A 115 2.79 0.89 -5.73
C LEU A 115 3.69 1.14 -6.94
N LYS A 116 3.10 1.28 -8.13
CA LYS A 116 3.88 1.39 -9.38
C LYS A 116 4.54 2.76 -9.56
N LYS A 117 3.86 3.83 -9.13
CA LYS A 117 4.42 5.18 -9.16
C LYS A 117 5.51 5.31 -8.08
N GLU A 118 6.70 5.73 -8.47
CA GLU A 118 7.81 5.98 -7.54
C GLU A 118 7.49 7.10 -6.56
N GLU A 119 6.85 8.17 -7.03
CA GLU A 119 6.41 9.29 -6.18
C GLU A 119 5.52 8.81 -5.02
N ASP A 120 4.58 7.89 -5.26
CA ASP A 120 3.72 7.33 -4.21
C ASP A 120 4.54 6.58 -3.15
N ARG A 121 5.58 5.83 -3.57
CA ARG A 121 6.45 5.08 -2.66
C ARG A 121 7.33 6.02 -1.85
N VAL A 122 7.96 6.99 -2.49
CA VAL A 122 8.80 8.02 -1.84
C VAL A 122 7.99 8.79 -0.80
N ASN A 123 6.81 9.28 -1.16
CA ASN A 123 5.92 9.99 -0.26
C ASN A 123 5.47 9.12 0.91
N LEU A 124 5.12 7.85 0.65
CA LEU A 124 4.76 6.90 1.70
C LEU A 124 5.93 6.64 2.66
N ILE A 125 7.14 6.41 2.16
CA ILE A 125 8.33 6.16 3.00
C ILE A 125 8.66 7.40 3.84
N ALA A 126 8.55 8.60 3.28
CA ALA A 126 8.70 9.85 4.03
C ALA A 126 7.66 9.97 5.14
N TYR A 127 6.39 9.67 4.84
CA TYR A 127 5.32 9.64 5.84
C TYR A 127 5.58 8.60 6.94
N LEU A 128 5.97 7.37 6.61
CA LEU A 128 6.33 6.34 7.60
C LEU A 128 7.50 6.79 8.51
N SER A 129 8.43 7.58 7.96
CA SER A 129 9.60 8.08 8.71
C SER A 129 9.24 9.07 9.82
N THR A 130 8.05 9.68 9.79
CA THR A 130 7.58 10.59 10.84
C THR A 130 7.06 9.84 12.08
N PHE A 131 6.79 8.53 11.97
CA PHE A 131 6.28 7.69 13.04
C PHE A 131 7.40 6.90 13.71
N ALA A 132 8.29 7.55 14.43
CA ALA A 132 9.34 6.88 15.20
C ALA A 132 9.73 7.73 16.42
N ASP A 133 10.31 7.10 17.45
CA ASP A 133 10.91 7.83 18.58
C ASP A 133 12.08 8.71 18.13
N THR A 134 12.81 8.24 17.11
CA THR A 134 13.86 8.99 16.42
C THR A 134 13.52 9.02 14.93
N PRO A 135 12.74 10.02 14.48
CA PRO A 135 12.42 10.17 13.06
C PRO A 135 13.70 10.28 12.24
N ILE A 136 13.85 9.42 11.23
CA ILE A 136 14.92 9.59 10.25
C ILE A 136 14.59 10.86 9.49
N GLN A 137 15.49 11.85 9.55
CA GLN A 137 15.36 13.10 8.82
C GLN A 137 15.44 12.78 7.31
N SER A 138 14.31 12.45 6.69
CA SER A 138 14.12 12.69 5.26
C SER A 138 14.39 14.18 5.06
N GLY A 139 15.22 14.57 4.11
CA GLY A 139 15.54 15.99 3.84
C GLY A 139 14.33 16.87 3.47
N ALA A 140 13.10 16.33 3.54
CA ALA A 140 11.87 17.07 3.46
C ALA A 140 11.82 18.08 4.61
N ALA A 141 11.99 19.36 4.27
CA ALA A 141 11.52 20.44 5.11
C ALA A 141 10.04 20.16 5.37
N ALA A 142 9.71 19.80 6.61
CA ALA A 142 8.34 19.71 7.07
C ALA A 142 7.64 21.02 6.73
N LYS A 143 6.80 21.02 5.69
CA LYS A 143 5.64 21.90 5.68
C LYS A 143 4.73 21.34 6.77
N GLU A 144 4.92 21.90 7.96
CA GLU A 144 4.36 21.55 9.26
C GLU A 144 3.12 20.65 9.25
N ALA A 145 3.30 19.42 9.72
CA ALA A 145 2.26 18.67 10.41
C ALA A 145 2.41 18.96 11.92
N ALA A 146 1.40 19.61 12.50
CA ALA A 146 1.27 19.78 13.94
C ALA A 146 1.00 18.41 14.62
N PRO A 147 1.41 18.22 15.89
CA PRO A 147 1.29 16.93 16.57
C PRO A 147 -0.18 16.53 16.73
N ALA A 148 -0.53 15.36 16.20
CA ALA A 148 -1.85 14.76 16.31
C ALA A 148 -2.08 14.23 17.73
N GLU A 149 -2.83 14.97 18.52
CA GLU A 149 -3.67 14.40 19.56
C GLU A 149 -4.89 13.77 18.86
N GLN A 150 -5.20 12.53 19.20
CA GLN A 150 -6.35 11.82 18.64
C GLN A 150 -7.64 12.58 18.95
N THR A 151 -8.29 13.10 17.91
CA THR A 151 -9.73 13.31 17.91
C THR A 151 -10.32 12.67 16.67
N ALA A 152 -11.29 11.79 16.91
CA ALA A 152 -12.11 11.13 15.90
C ALA A 152 -12.75 12.12 14.92
N GLY A 153 -12.95 11.67 13.68
CA GLY A 153 -13.67 12.38 12.61
C GLY A 153 -12.74 12.90 11.53
N ALA A 154 -12.46 12.10 10.50
CA ALA A 154 -11.83 12.58 9.28
C ALA A 154 -12.93 13.07 8.34
N GLU A 155 -13.05 14.38 8.17
CA GLU A 155 -13.90 14.99 7.14
C GLU A 155 -13.20 14.85 5.77
N HIS A 156 -13.82 14.16 4.81
CA HIS A 156 -13.38 14.16 3.41
C HIS A 156 -14.13 15.23 2.59
N SER A 157 -13.36 16.05 1.89
CA SER A 157 -13.84 17.15 1.06
C SER A 157 -14.66 16.67 -0.14
N LYS A 158 -15.78 17.37 -0.37
CA LYS A 158 -16.76 17.22 -1.44
C LYS A 158 -16.26 17.85 -2.77
N GLY A 159 -16.36 17.11 -3.89
CA GLY A 159 -16.22 17.58 -5.30
C GLY A 159 -14.78 17.85 -5.79
N ASP A 160 -14.33 17.53 -7.00
CA ASP A 160 -14.97 17.37 -8.32
C ASP A 160 -14.37 16.21 -9.13
N VAL A 161 -15.06 15.77 -10.20
CA VAL A 161 -14.74 14.63 -11.09
C VAL A 161 -13.35 14.69 -11.76
N GLN A 162 -12.59 15.77 -11.61
CA GLN A 162 -11.40 16.04 -12.44
C GLN A 162 -10.05 15.58 -11.89
N GLU A 163 -9.91 15.08 -10.66
CA GLU A 163 -8.62 14.54 -10.18
C GLU A 163 -8.75 13.31 -9.27
N ILE A 164 -9.62 12.36 -9.63
CA ILE A 164 -9.60 11.05 -8.96
C ILE A 164 -8.49 10.20 -9.62
N GLU A 165 -7.24 10.53 -9.32
CA GLU A 165 -6.07 9.78 -9.78
C GLU A 165 -5.80 8.57 -8.88
N GLY A 166 -6.05 7.36 -9.40
CA GLY A 166 -5.74 6.11 -8.70
C GLY A 166 -6.01 4.89 -9.57
N ASP A 167 -5.25 3.81 -9.35
CA ASP A 167 -5.59 2.50 -9.88
C ASP A 167 -6.61 1.85 -8.94
N PHE A 168 -7.90 2.03 -9.25
CA PHE A 168 -9.03 1.45 -8.51
C PHE A 168 -9.41 0.05 -9.03
N GLY A 169 -8.46 -0.63 -9.67
CA GLY A 169 -8.66 -1.95 -10.23
C GLY A 169 -9.77 -1.94 -11.28
N ARG A 170 -10.87 -2.65 -10.97
CA ARG A 170 -12.04 -2.74 -11.87
C ARG A 170 -13.19 -1.81 -11.49
N LEU A 171 -12.99 -0.98 -10.47
CA LEU A 171 -13.99 0.01 -10.10
C LEU A 171 -13.99 1.19 -11.07
N LYS A 172 -15.18 1.73 -11.37
CA LYS A 172 -15.38 2.89 -12.24
C LYS A 172 -14.81 4.13 -11.54
N VAL A 173 -13.85 4.80 -12.17
CA VAL A 173 -13.33 6.07 -11.66
C VAL A 173 -14.43 7.14 -11.72
N ALA A 174 -14.97 7.50 -10.54
CA ALA A 174 -16.03 8.49 -10.32
C ALA A 174 -16.06 8.88 -8.82
N PRO A 175 -16.72 9.98 -8.41
CA PRO A 175 -16.80 10.39 -7.00
C PRO A 175 -17.30 9.25 -6.11
N GLY A 176 -16.63 8.99 -4.99
CA GLY A 176 -16.92 7.86 -4.09
C GLY A 176 -16.17 6.57 -4.40
N VAL A 177 -15.43 6.51 -5.52
CA VAL A 177 -14.66 5.31 -5.88
C VAL A 177 -13.53 5.01 -4.89
N ASP A 178 -12.87 6.02 -4.34
CA ASP A 178 -11.76 5.84 -3.40
C ASP A 178 -12.27 5.30 -2.06
N THR A 179 -13.32 5.90 -1.51
CA THR A 179 -14.01 5.44 -0.31
C THR A 179 -14.51 4.01 -0.49
N THR A 180 -15.19 3.72 -1.60
CA THR A 180 -15.68 2.37 -1.93
C THR A 180 -14.55 1.37 -2.12
N PHE A 181 -13.50 1.74 -2.86
CA PHE A 181 -12.36 0.87 -3.13
C PHE A 181 -11.71 0.45 -1.82
N TYR A 182 -11.40 1.38 -0.91
CA TYR A 182 -10.72 1.03 0.34
C TYR A 182 -11.60 0.25 1.32
N ALA A 183 -12.90 0.57 1.40
CA ALA A 183 -13.83 -0.19 2.23
C ALA A 183 -13.97 -1.64 1.76
N CYS A 184 -14.07 -1.87 0.45
CA CYS A 184 -14.40 -3.18 -0.09
C CYS A 184 -13.16 -4.04 -0.42
N THR A 185 -12.04 -3.44 -0.81
CA THR A 185 -10.84 -4.18 -1.24
C THR A 185 -9.93 -4.65 -0.11
N ALA A 186 -10.22 -4.22 1.12
CA ALA A 186 -9.56 -4.71 2.32
C ALA A 186 -9.67 -6.25 2.46
N CYS A 187 -10.82 -6.82 2.07
CA CYS A 187 -11.14 -8.23 2.29
C CYS A 187 -11.34 -9.04 1.01
N HIS A 188 -11.82 -8.42 -0.09
CA HIS A 188 -12.10 -9.15 -1.33
C HIS A 188 -11.88 -8.31 -2.60
N SER A 189 -11.70 -8.97 -3.74
CA SER A 189 -11.45 -8.26 -5.01
C SER A 189 -12.63 -7.39 -5.46
N GLU A 190 -12.31 -6.32 -6.17
CA GLU A 190 -13.22 -5.40 -6.88
C GLU A 190 -14.17 -6.13 -7.83
N MET A 191 -13.80 -7.33 -8.28
CA MET A 191 -14.71 -8.19 -9.05
C MET A 191 -15.97 -8.48 -8.26
N ILE A 192 -15.87 -8.86 -6.97
CA ILE A 192 -17.01 -9.21 -6.12
C ILE A 192 -18.05 -8.09 -6.11
N VAL A 193 -17.60 -6.84 -6.06
CA VAL A 193 -18.47 -5.66 -6.15
C VAL A 193 -19.16 -5.61 -7.52
N ALA A 194 -18.39 -5.74 -8.61
CA ALA A 194 -18.94 -5.66 -9.95
C ALA A 194 -19.99 -6.76 -10.26
N GLN A 195 -19.89 -7.94 -9.65
CA GLN A 195 -20.81 -9.07 -9.91
C GLN A 195 -22.15 -8.98 -9.17
N GLN A 196 -22.30 -8.23 -8.08
CA GLN A 196 -23.54 -8.28 -7.30
C GLN A 196 -24.71 -7.65 -8.06
N GLY A 197 -24.53 -6.42 -8.55
CA GLY A 197 -25.59 -5.65 -9.21
C GLY A 197 -26.84 -5.58 -8.35
N LEU A 198 -26.78 -4.81 -7.26
CA LEU A 198 -27.85 -4.66 -6.29
C LEU A 198 -28.46 -3.26 -6.40
N THR A 199 -29.71 -3.12 -5.95
CA THR A 199 -30.29 -1.80 -5.69
C THR A 199 -29.53 -1.09 -4.58
N ARG A 200 -29.75 0.22 -4.39
CA ARG A 200 -29.17 0.94 -3.25
C ARG A 200 -29.52 0.29 -1.91
N GLU A 201 -30.76 -0.15 -1.75
CA GLU A 201 -31.25 -0.86 -0.56
C GLU A 201 -30.57 -2.23 -0.42
N GLY A 202 -30.46 -2.99 -1.51
CA GLY A 202 -29.76 -4.28 -1.48
C GLY A 202 -28.26 -4.15 -1.17
N TRP A 203 -27.61 -3.07 -1.60
CA TRP A 203 -26.24 -2.75 -1.19
C TRP A 203 -26.16 -2.41 0.31
N ASP A 204 -27.19 -1.75 0.86
CA ASP A 204 -27.25 -1.42 2.27
C ASP A 204 -27.37 -2.65 3.15
N GLU A 205 -28.32 -3.53 2.81
CA GLU A 205 -28.50 -4.84 3.45
C GLU A 205 -27.24 -5.71 3.34
N MET A 206 -26.54 -5.64 2.20
CA MET A 206 -25.28 -6.37 2.00
C MET A 206 -24.19 -5.87 2.94
N LEU A 207 -24.06 -4.55 3.14
CA LEU A 207 -23.09 -3.97 4.06
C LEU A 207 -23.42 -4.36 5.52
N GLU A 208 -24.69 -4.33 5.91
CA GLU A 208 -25.14 -4.79 7.22
C GLU A 208 -24.81 -6.27 7.44
N TRP A 209 -25.11 -7.12 6.47
CA TRP A 209 -24.75 -8.54 6.53
C TRP A 209 -23.23 -8.76 6.60
N MET A 210 -22.42 -7.95 5.91
CA MET A 210 -20.97 -8.04 6.02
C MET A 210 -20.47 -7.66 7.43
N VAL A 211 -21.08 -6.68 8.07
CA VAL A 211 -20.75 -6.32 9.46
C VAL A 211 -21.14 -7.45 10.41
N ASP A 212 -22.37 -7.92 10.32
CA ASP A 212 -22.93 -8.89 11.28
C ASP A 212 -22.36 -10.30 11.11
N GLU A 213 -22.21 -10.77 9.87
CA GLU A 213 -21.89 -12.17 9.56
C GLU A 213 -20.45 -12.37 9.08
N GLN A 214 -19.82 -11.35 8.48
CA GLN A 214 -18.44 -11.42 7.99
C GLN A 214 -17.44 -10.70 8.91
N GLY A 215 -17.91 -9.98 9.93
CA GLY A 215 -17.06 -9.27 10.88
C GLY A 215 -16.33 -8.08 10.27
N MET A 216 -16.93 -7.43 9.28
CA MET A 216 -16.46 -6.13 8.77
C MET A 216 -16.72 -5.05 9.83
N ASP A 217 -15.78 -4.13 10.02
CA ASP A 217 -16.01 -2.98 10.88
C ASP A 217 -17.17 -2.12 10.32
N GLU A 218 -18.00 -1.56 11.21
CA GLU A 218 -19.12 -0.70 10.81
C GLU A 218 -18.61 0.55 10.07
N ILE A 219 -19.21 0.82 8.91
CA ILE A 219 -18.95 2.03 8.13
C ILE A 219 -19.93 3.11 8.60
N GLY A 220 -19.41 4.15 9.25
CA GLY A 220 -20.20 5.29 9.70
C GLY A 220 -20.57 6.27 8.59
N GLU A 221 -21.33 7.30 8.96
CA GLU A 221 -21.60 8.44 8.08
C GLU A 221 -20.46 9.49 8.16
N PRO A 222 -20.13 10.18 7.04
CA PRO A 222 -20.83 10.18 5.75
C PRO A 222 -20.43 9.07 4.75
N GLU A 223 -19.43 8.25 5.09
CA GLU A 223 -18.82 7.28 4.18
C GLU A 223 -19.82 6.22 3.71
N ARG A 224 -20.71 5.77 4.60
CA ARG A 224 -21.76 4.80 4.25
C ARG A 224 -22.65 5.35 3.14
N THR A 225 -23.14 6.58 3.27
CA THR A 225 -23.94 7.23 2.22
C THR A 225 -23.16 7.36 0.91
N GLU A 226 -21.90 7.79 0.97
CA GLU A 226 -21.05 7.95 -0.22
C GLU A 226 -20.84 6.64 -0.98
N ILE A 227 -20.56 5.55 -0.26
CA ILE A 227 -20.39 4.22 -0.84
C ILE A 227 -21.70 3.75 -1.48
N LEU A 228 -22.83 3.87 -0.79
CA LEU A 228 -24.13 3.45 -1.31
C LEU A 228 -24.52 4.21 -2.56
N ASP A 229 -24.27 5.53 -2.59
CA ASP A 229 -24.58 6.36 -3.75
C ASP A 229 -23.67 6.00 -4.94
N TYR A 230 -22.38 5.74 -4.70
CA TYR A 230 -21.46 5.26 -5.73
C TYR A 230 -21.88 3.89 -6.28
N LEU A 231 -22.15 2.91 -5.41
CA LEU A 231 -22.53 1.55 -5.79
C LEU A 231 -23.87 1.53 -6.53
N ALA A 232 -24.87 2.26 -6.05
CA ALA A 232 -26.16 2.36 -6.72
C ALA A 232 -26.10 3.09 -8.06
N THR A 233 -25.10 3.95 -8.28
CA THR A 233 -24.92 4.65 -9.55
C THR A 233 -24.14 3.81 -10.57
N HIS A 234 -23.12 3.09 -10.12
CA HIS A 234 -22.15 2.44 -11.02
C HIS A 234 -22.24 0.91 -11.06
N TYR A 235 -22.86 0.29 -10.06
CA TYR A 235 -22.97 -1.15 -9.86
C TYR A 235 -24.39 -1.57 -9.45
N ASN A 236 -25.39 -0.92 -10.04
CA ASN A 236 -26.80 -1.24 -9.84
C ASN A 236 -27.21 -2.56 -10.54
N GLU A 237 -28.48 -2.93 -10.46
CA GLU A 237 -29.05 -4.16 -11.03
C GLU A 237 -28.76 -4.35 -12.53
N ASP A 238 -28.69 -3.26 -13.28
CA ASP A 238 -28.37 -3.25 -14.71
C ASP A 238 -26.86 -3.42 -15.00
N ARG A 239 -26.02 -3.36 -13.96
CA ARG A 239 -24.57 -3.62 -13.96
C ARG A 239 -23.83 -2.92 -15.11
N PRO A 240 -23.95 -1.59 -15.24
CA PRO A 240 -23.47 -0.86 -16.41
C PRO A 240 -21.94 -0.94 -16.59
N ASN A 241 -21.21 -1.23 -15.50
CA ASN A 241 -19.76 -1.33 -15.47
C ASN A 241 -19.25 -2.77 -15.22
N PHE A 242 -20.06 -3.81 -15.43
CA PHE A 242 -19.59 -5.19 -15.31
C PHE A 242 -18.65 -5.57 -16.47
N PRO A 243 -17.45 -6.14 -16.19
CA PRO A 243 -16.52 -6.54 -17.24
C PRO A 243 -17.12 -7.59 -18.18
N LYS A 244 -17.14 -7.30 -19.48
CA LYS A 244 -17.57 -8.28 -20.50
C LYS A 244 -16.44 -9.28 -20.77
N PRO A 245 -16.75 -10.56 -21.06
CA PRO A 245 -15.75 -11.50 -21.55
C PRO A 245 -15.15 -10.97 -22.85
N ASN A 246 -13.82 -11.05 -22.97
CA ASN A 246 -13.09 -10.76 -24.21
C ASN A 246 -13.38 -11.80 -25.29
#